data_AF-A0AA35SKN6-F1
#
_entry.id   AF-A0AA35SKN6-F1
#
_cell.length_a   1.000
_cell.length_b   1.000
_cell.length_c   1.000
_cell.angle_alpha   90.00
_cell.angle_beta   90.00
_cell.angle_gamma   90.00
#
_symmetry.space_group_name_H-M   'P 1'
#
loop_
_entity.id
_entity.type
_entity.pdbx_description
1 polymer ?
#
loop_
_entity_poly.entity_id
_entity_poly.type
_entity_poly.pdbx_seq_one_letter_code
_entity_poly.pdbx_strand_id
1 'polypeptide(L)'
;MTMNLEPWCLIQGLALLQYLRGDMASVCITISSTATSLGCDLTVTLTTADGKATSADNDYTAGQYEISFMTGDTFDLMGCVDIPTIDDMILEGDHDFIVSVYDITPDGAVTASGDLTVTITDAADGQASIDLQGDDTFSEGDGTVQCCFAISGLPSGGLGCDIVVTVQSLAVGGAMDATVGSDYALLM
;
A
#
# COMPACT_ATOMS: atom_id res chain seq x y z
N MET A 1 -0.42 4.58 54.57
CA MET A 1 -1.47 5.13 53.68
C MET A 1 -1.27 4.46 52.34
N THR A 2 -1.82 3.27 52.19
CA THR A 2 -1.81 2.51 50.94
C THR A 2 -2.73 3.24 49.99
N MET A 3 -2.18 3.81 48.92
CA MET A 3 -3.00 4.35 47.84
C MET A 3 -3.66 3.13 47.18
N ASN A 4 -4.94 2.90 47.49
CA ASN A 4 -5.75 2.00 46.70
C ASN A 4 -5.84 2.63 45.31
N LEU A 5 -5.10 2.06 44.36
CA LEU A 5 -5.42 2.24 42.95
C LEU A 5 -6.79 1.59 42.78
N GLU A 6 -7.80 2.43 42.59
CA GLU A 6 -9.21 2.06 42.44
C GLU A 6 -9.35 1.06 41.26
N PRO A 7 -9.64 -0.23 41.51
CA PRO A 7 -9.39 -1.31 40.54
C PRO A 7 -10.46 -1.45 39.44
N TRP A 8 -11.38 -0.50 39.30
CA TRP A 8 -12.57 -0.62 38.46
C TRP A 8 -12.40 -0.10 37.02
N CYS A 9 -11.21 0.42 36.68
CA CYS A 9 -10.84 0.87 35.34
C CYS A 9 -9.60 0.11 34.80
N LEU A 10 -9.45 -1.18 35.16
CA LEU A 10 -8.29 -1.99 34.77
C LEU A 10 -8.56 -2.80 33.50
N ILE A 11 -7.76 -2.53 32.47
CA ILE A 11 -7.70 -3.27 31.21
C ILE A 11 -6.60 -4.34 31.35
N GLN A 12 -6.88 -5.56 30.89
CA GLN A 12 -5.95 -6.69 31.03
C GLN A 12 -5.20 -7.00 29.74
N GLY A 13 -5.64 -6.43 28.61
CA GLY A 13 -4.99 -6.62 27.33
C GLY A 13 -5.61 -5.78 26.22
N LEU A 14 -4.73 -5.35 25.32
CA LEU A 14 -5.01 -4.64 24.09
C LEU A 14 -4.67 -5.57 22.92
N ALA A 15 -5.58 -5.72 21.96
CA ALA A 15 -5.28 -6.38 20.69
C ALA A 15 -5.52 -5.41 19.53
N LEU A 16 -4.61 -5.43 18.56
CA LEU A 16 -4.60 -4.57 17.38
C LEU A 16 -4.76 -5.44 16.13
N LEU A 17 -5.63 -5.03 15.22
CA LEU A 17 -5.81 -5.66 13.92
C LEU A 17 -5.92 -4.60 12.83
N GLN A 18 -5.32 -4.87 11.67
CA GLN A 18 -5.49 -4.07 10.47
C GLN A 18 -6.42 -4.75 9.46
N TYR A 19 -7.10 -3.94 8.66
CA TYR A 19 -7.77 -4.37 7.44
C TYR A 19 -7.76 -3.24 6.41
N LEU A 20 -7.20 -3.47 5.22
CA LEU A 20 -7.21 -2.50 4.13
C LEU A 20 -8.56 -2.56 3.41
N ARG A 21 -9.24 -1.42 3.26
CA ARG A 21 -10.49 -1.26 2.49
C ARG A 21 -10.38 -0.10 1.53
N GLY A 22 -10.00 -0.40 0.28
CA GLY A 22 -9.71 0.65 -0.70
C GLY A 22 -8.64 1.59 -0.15
N ASP A 23 -8.90 2.89 -0.21
CA ASP A 23 -7.97 3.96 0.20
C ASP A 23 -7.96 4.21 1.72
N MET A 24 -8.24 3.18 2.53
CA MET A 24 -8.26 3.27 3.98
C MET A 24 -7.65 2.04 4.64
N ALA A 25 -6.81 2.29 5.63
CA ALA A 25 -6.39 1.29 6.62
C ALA A 25 -7.31 1.37 7.83
N SER A 26 -8.18 0.36 8.00
CA SER A 26 -9.04 0.22 9.16
C SER A 26 -8.26 -0.46 10.28
N VAL A 27 -8.02 0.25 11.38
CA VAL A 27 -7.33 -0.27 12.56
C VAL A 27 -8.34 -0.46 13.67
N CYS A 28 -8.51 -1.71 14.09
CA CYS A 28 -9.42 -2.10 15.14
C CYS A 28 -8.66 -2.46 16.41
N ILE A 29 -9.23 -2.04 17.54
CA ILE A 29 -8.75 -2.34 18.87
C ILE A 29 -9.81 -3.17 19.58
N THR A 30 -9.36 -4.24 20.24
CA THR A 30 -10.17 -4.98 21.21
C THR A 30 -9.60 -4.79 22.61
N ILE A 31 -10.49 -4.41 23.53
CA ILE A 31 -10.17 -4.27 24.95
C ILE A 31 -10.69 -5.48 25.70
N SER A 32 -9.82 -6.10 26.49
CA SER A 32 -10.19 -7.20 27.39
C SER A 32 -10.17 -6.73 28.85
N SER A 33 -11.24 -7.04 29.59
CA SER A 33 -11.32 -6.81 31.03
C SER A 33 -11.91 -8.03 31.73
N THR A 34 -11.48 -8.28 32.96
CA THR A 34 -12.07 -9.30 33.83
C THR A 34 -13.35 -8.82 34.51
N ALA A 35 -13.66 -7.53 34.42
CA ALA A 35 -14.91 -6.95 34.89
C ALA A 35 -16.06 -7.27 33.90
N THR A 36 -17.29 -7.35 34.42
CA THR A 36 -18.48 -7.61 33.61
C THR A 36 -18.97 -6.39 32.82
N SER A 37 -18.56 -5.19 33.23
CA SER A 37 -18.82 -3.92 32.57
C SER A 37 -17.72 -2.92 32.91
N LEU A 38 -17.50 -1.91 32.06
CA LEU A 38 -16.64 -0.78 32.41
C LEU A 38 -17.21 -0.02 33.62
N GLY A 39 -16.35 0.31 34.60
CA GLY A 39 -16.72 1.10 35.76
C GLY A 39 -16.56 2.62 35.56
N CYS A 40 -15.97 3.02 34.44
CA CYS A 40 -15.50 4.36 34.09
C CYS A 40 -15.65 4.57 32.58
N ASP A 41 -15.65 5.83 32.15
CA ASP A 41 -15.42 6.15 30.74
C ASP A 41 -13.93 5.95 30.43
N LEU A 42 -13.61 5.57 29.21
CA LEU A 42 -12.26 5.31 28.75
C LEU A 42 -12.06 5.93 27.38
N THR A 43 -10.94 6.63 27.19
CA THR A 43 -10.54 7.12 25.88
C THR A 43 -9.22 6.47 25.48
N VAL A 44 -9.25 5.82 24.32
CA VAL A 44 -8.09 5.23 23.67
C VAL A 44 -7.64 6.17 22.59
N THR A 45 -6.39 6.59 22.64
CA THR A 45 -5.84 7.46 21.62
C THR A 45 -4.86 6.67 20.76
N LEU A 46 -4.97 6.86 19.44
CA LEU A 46 -4.08 6.30 18.44
C LEU A 46 -3.34 7.44 17.75
N THR A 47 -2.04 7.28 17.54
CA THR A 47 -1.24 8.19 16.70
C THR A 47 -0.48 7.42 15.66
N THR A 48 -0.40 7.99 14.47
CA THR A 48 0.42 7.45 13.40
C THR A 48 1.84 8.03 13.43
N ALA A 49 2.80 7.24 12.98
CA ALA A 49 4.18 7.63 12.79
C ALA A 49 4.74 7.00 11.51
N ASP A 50 5.62 7.72 10.83
CA ASP A 50 6.22 7.25 9.59
C ASP A 50 7.05 5.98 9.81
N GLY A 51 6.93 5.05 8.87
CA GLY A 51 7.82 3.90 8.71
C GLY A 51 8.57 4.03 7.40
N LYS A 52 8.44 3.02 6.52
CA LYS A 52 8.81 3.18 5.11
C LYS A 52 7.78 3.99 4.33
N ALA A 53 6.50 3.80 4.66
CA ALA A 53 5.43 4.67 4.23
C ALA A 53 5.57 5.98 5.02
N THR A 54 5.59 7.12 4.33
CA THR A 54 5.70 8.44 4.93
C THR A 54 4.53 9.33 4.53
N SER A 55 4.10 10.15 5.48
CA SER A 55 3.11 11.20 5.19
C SER A 55 3.66 12.30 4.27
N ALA A 56 4.99 12.43 4.15
CA ALA A 56 5.64 13.39 3.28
C ALA A 56 5.62 12.97 1.81
N ASP A 57 5.67 11.67 1.55
CA ASP A 57 5.58 11.08 0.22
C ASP A 57 4.11 10.84 -0.19
N ASN A 58 3.17 11.21 0.68
CA ASN A 58 1.73 10.98 0.51
C ASN A 58 1.37 9.50 0.46
N ASP A 59 1.93 8.64 1.29
CA ASP A 59 1.48 7.24 1.39
C ASP A 59 0.19 7.11 2.23
N TYR A 60 0.11 7.94 3.27
CA TYR A 60 -1.00 7.98 4.22
C TYR A 60 -1.13 9.37 4.84
N THR A 61 -2.29 9.66 5.43
CA THR A 61 -2.48 10.91 6.18
C THR A 61 -2.11 10.71 7.65
N ALA A 62 -1.04 11.38 8.09
CA ALA A 62 -0.67 11.40 9.50
C ALA A 62 -1.75 12.04 10.38
N GLY A 63 -1.98 11.50 11.58
CA GLY A 63 -3.09 11.92 12.41
C GLY A 63 -3.11 11.31 13.82
N GLN A 64 -4.01 11.85 14.62
CA GLN A 64 -4.39 11.34 15.92
C GLN A 64 -5.89 10.99 15.90
N TYR A 65 -6.23 9.84 16.46
CA TYR A 65 -7.58 9.30 16.48
C TYR A 65 -7.96 8.92 17.91
N GLU A 66 -9.25 8.95 18.22
CA GLU A 66 -9.76 8.60 19.54
C GLU A 66 -10.91 7.60 19.42
N ILE A 67 -10.92 6.62 20.31
CA ILE A 67 -12.03 5.68 20.51
C ILE A 67 -12.46 5.82 21.96
N SER A 68 -13.74 6.14 22.17
CA SER A 68 -14.32 6.27 23.51
C SER A 68 -15.22 5.09 23.83
N PHE A 69 -15.00 4.51 25.01
CA PHE A 69 -15.86 3.51 25.62
C PHE A 69 -16.47 4.10 26.87
N MET A 70 -17.74 3.82 27.13
CA MET A 70 -18.51 4.47 28.18
C MET A 70 -18.69 3.55 29.37
N THR A 71 -18.85 4.15 30.54
CA THR A 71 -19.22 3.44 31.77
C THR A 71 -20.45 2.57 31.52
N GLY A 72 -20.37 1.29 31.90
CA GLY A 72 -21.45 0.32 31.74
C GLY A 72 -21.39 -0.51 30.46
N ASP A 73 -20.50 -0.20 29.52
CA ASP A 73 -20.26 -1.04 28.34
C ASP A 73 -19.80 -2.46 28.76
N THR A 74 -20.37 -3.50 28.15
CA THR A 74 -20.18 -4.92 28.53
C THR A 74 -19.48 -5.74 27.43
N PHE A 75 -18.46 -6.52 27.80
CA PHE A 75 -17.69 -7.55 27.04
C PHE A 75 -17.18 -7.22 25.60
N ASP A 76 -16.00 -7.75 25.24
CA ASP A 76 -15.35 -7.72 23.90
C ASP A 76 -15.49 -6.38 23.15
N LEU A 77 -15.20 -5.29 23.87
CA LEU A 77 -15.34 -3.95 23.33
C LEU A 77 -14.35 -3.78 22.18
N MET A 78 -14.92 -3.58 20.98
CA MET A 78 -14.17 -3.34 19.77
C MET A 78 -14.53 -1.98 19.20
N GLY A 79 -13.52 -1.17 18.95
CA GLY A 79 -13.63 0.07 18.21
C GLY A 79 -12.65 0.07 17.06
N CYS A 80 -12.99 0.72 15.95
CA CYS A 80 -12.11 0.86 14.80
C CYS A 80 -12.00 2.32 14.39
N VAL A 81 -10.84 2.69 13.85
CA VAL A 81 -10.60 3.97 13.19
C VAL A 81 -10.11 3.71 11.78
N ASP A 82 -10.51 4.57 10.85
CA ASP A 82 -10.05 4.50 9.46
C ASP A 82 -8.98 5.57 9.24
N ILE A 83 -7.78 5.11 8.89
CA ILE A 83 -6.63 5.94 8.56
C ILE A 83 -6.58 6.05 7.03
N PRO A 84 -6.70 7.26 6.44
CA PRO A 84 -6.63 7.42 4.99
C PRO A 84 -5.26 6.97 4.46
N THR A 85 -5.29 6.05 3.51
CA THR A 85 -4.15 5.76 2.63
C THR A 85 -4.38 6.49 1.32
N ILE A 86 -3.32 6.74 0.58
CA ILE A 86 -3.39 7.50 -0.67
C ILE A 86 -2.90 6.57 -1.77
N ASP A 87 -3.75 6.39 -2.78
CA ASP A 87 -3.44 5.60 -3.96
C ASP A 87 -2.81 6.50 -5.02
N ASP A 88 -1.72 6.03 -5.62
CA ASP A 88 -1.10 6.72 -6.75
C ASP A 88 -0.58 5.73 -7.83
N MET A 89 0.25 6.21 -8.75
CA MET A 89 0.76 5.41 -9.88
C MET A 89 2.28 5.20 -9.82
N ILE A 90 2.89 5.48 -8.67
CA ILE A 90 4.33 5.33 -8.43
C ILE A 90 4.54 3.92 -7.86
N LEU A 91 5.47 3.17 -8.45
CA LEU A 91 5.85 1.86 -7.92
C LEU A 91 6.90 2.05 -6.83
N GLU A 92 6.51 1.73 -5.61
CA GLU A 92 7.29 1.88 -4.39
C GLU A 92 7.52 0.52 -3.70
N GLY A 93 6.74 -0.50 -4.11
CA GLY A 93 6.67 -1.82 -3.49
C GLY A 93 5.95 -1.75 -2.13
N ASP A 94 5.76 -2.88 -1.44
CA ASP A 94 5.07 -2.82 -0.13
C ASP A 94 5.86 -1.98 0.90
N HIS A 95 5.17 -1.04 1.53
CA HIS A 95 5.72 -0.16 2.57
C HIS A 95 4.80 -0.10 3.80
N ASP A 96 5.29 0.43 4.91
CA ASP A 96 4.60 0.37 6.19
C ASP A 96 4.68 1.67 7.00
N PHE A 97 3.66 1.95 7.80
CA PHE A 97 3.69 2.97 8.85
C PHE A 97 3.33 2.35 10.20
N ILE A 98 3.53 3.09 11.28
CA ILE A 98 3.30 2.62 12.66
C ILE A 98 2.09 3.33 13.25
N VAL A 99 1.24 2.56 13.92
CA VAL A 99 0.14 3.06 14.76
C VAL A 99 0.46 2.73 16.21
N SER A 100 0.71 3.76 17.01
CA SER A 100 0.88 3.63 18.45
C SER A 100 -0.43 3.92 19.16
N VAL A 101 -0.76 3.08 20.12
CA VAL A 101 -1.99 3.14 20.92
C VAL A 101 -1.63 3.32 22.38
N TYR A 102 -2.39 4.17 23.06
CA TYR A 102 -2.30 4.35 24.50
C TYR A 102 -3.69 4.55 25.09
N ASP A 103 -4.02 3.73 26.09
CA ASP A 103 -5.25 3.80 26.85
C ASP A 103 -5.07 4.80 28.00
N ILE A 104 -5.89 5.86 28.02
CA ILE A 104 -5.84 6.88 29.07
C ILE A 104 -7.13 6.80 29.89
N THR A 105 -7.01 6.47 31.17
CA THR A 105 -8.13 6.52 32.10
C THR A 105 -8.53 7.98 32.42
N PRO A 106 -9.74 8.24 32.96
CA PRO A 106 -10.19 9.61 33.25
C PRO A 106 -9.30 10.40 34.22
N ASP A 107 -8.51 9.71 35.05
CA ASP A 107 -7.50 10.30 35.94
C ASP A 107 -6.14 10.54 35.25
N GLY A 108 -6.03 10.27 33.95
CA GLY A 108 -4.86 10.53 33.11
C GLY A 108 -3.78 9.45 33.18
N ALA A 109 -4.06 8.29 33.79
CA ALA A 109 -3.10 7.19 33.85
C ALA A 109 -3.11 6.39 32.54
N VAL A 110 -1.91 6.06 32.03
CA VAL A 110 -1.76 5.10 30.93
C VAL A 110 -1.83 3.70 31.50
N THR A 111 -2.84 2.92 31.12
CA THR A 111 -3.06 1.57 31.66
C THR A 111 -2.62 0.46 30.70
N ALA A 112 -2.58 0.75 29.40
CA ALA A 112 -2.03 -0.13 28.38
C ALA A 112 -1.50 0.69 27.19
N SER A 113 -0.55 0.12 26.47
CA SER A 113 -0.04 0.67 25.21
C SER A 113 0.39 -0.45 24.28
N GLY A 114 0.38 -0.18 22.98
CA GLY A 114 0.85 -1.13 21.97
C GLY A 114 1.10 -0.45 20.63
N ASP A 115 1.92 -1.07 19.81
CA ASP A 115 2.21 -0.62 18.45
C ASP A 115 1.70 -1.65 17.45
N LEU A 116 1.19 -1.16 16.32
CA LEU A 116 0.81 -1.94 15.15
C LEU A 116 1.55 -1.41 13.94
N THR A 117 2.28 -2.28 13.24
CA THR A 117 2.80 -1.96 11.90
C THR A 117 1.68 -2.17 10.90
N VAL A 118 1.32 -1.10 10.18
CA VAL A 118 0.34 -1.13 9.09
C VAL A 118 1.07 -1.18 7.77
N THR A 119 0.94 -2.30 7.06
CA THR A 119 1.48 -2.46 5.70
C THR A 119 0.48 -1.98 4.66
N ILE A 120 0.92 -1.08 3.78
CA ILE A 120 0.26 -0.69 2.54
C ILE A 120 0.85 -1.59 1.45
N THR A 121 -0.03 -2.33 0.75
CA THR A 121 0.37 -3.12 -0.41
C THR A 121 0.30 -2.22 -1.63
N ASP A 122 1.43 -2.08 -2.32
CA ASP A 122 1.50 -1.27 -3.52
C ASP A 122 0.79 -1.99 -4.68
N ALA A 123 -0.24 -1.34 -5.22
CA ALA A 123 -1.02 -1.83 -6.34
C ALA A 123 -0.59 -1.22 -7.69
N ALA A 124 0.43 -0.36 -7.69
CA ALA A 124 0.95 0.24 -8.90
C ALA A 124 1.65 -0.82 -9.76
N ASP A 125 1.14 -1.03 -10.97
CA ASP A 125 1.78 -1.85 -12.00
C ASP A 125 2.95 -1.08 -12.64
N GLY A 126 4.03 -0.83 -11.90
CA GLY A 126 5.14 0.01 -12.37
C GLY A 126 6.07 -0.62 -13.41
N GLN A 127 5.64 -1.65 -14.14
CA GLN A 127 6.48 -2.32 -15.12
C GLN A 127 5.86 -2.23 -16.52
N ALA A 128 6.06 -1.07 -17.16
CA ALA A 128 5.92 -0.97 -18.60
C ALA A 128 7.01 -1.85 -19.26
N SER A 129 6.59 -2.84 -20.03
CA SER A 129 7.48 -3.67 -20.85
C SER A 129 7.22 -3.41 -22.33
N ILE A 130 8.30 -3.40 -23.11
CA ILE A 130 8.26 -3.39 -24.58
C ILE A 130 8.67 -4.79 -25.02
N ASP A 131 7.79 -5.45 -25.75
CA ASP A 131 8.05 -6.77 -26.33
C ASP A 131 7.94 -6.71 -27.86
N LEU A 132 8.82 -7.47 -28.52
CA LEU A 132 8.66 -7.77 -29.94
C LEU A 132 7.57 -8.82 -30.05
N GLN A 133 6.60 -8.62 -30.94
CA GLN A 133 5.46 -9.53 -31.10
C GLN A 133 5.84 -10.83 -31.84
N GLY A 134 6.86 -11.54 -31.34
CA GLY A 134 7.35 -12.81 -31.89
C GLY A 134 8.37 -12.67 -33.01
N ASP A 135 8.87 -13.82 -33.44
CA ASP A 135 9.68 -13.97 -34.65
C ASP A 135 8.73 -14.21 -35.84
N ASP A 136 8.79 -13.33 -36.83
CA ASP A 136 8.06 -13.52 -38.09
C ASP A 136 9.00 -14.02 -39.20
N THR A 137 8.44 -14.84 -40.08
CA THR A 137 9.10 -15.30 -41.32
C THR A 137 8.30 -14.83 -42.53
N PHE A 138 8.98 -14.18 -43.48
CA PHE A 138 8.37 -13.65 -44.69
C PHE A 138 8.95 -14.33 -45.93
N SER A 139 8.13 -14.46 -46.98
CA SER A 139 8.58 -14.95 -48.27
C SER A 139 9.09 -13.79 -49.13
N GLU A 140 10.07 -14.08 -49.99
CA GLU A 140 10.55 -13.11 -50.97
C GLU A 140 9.40 -12.66 -51.89
N GLY A 141 9.14 -11.35 -51.96
CA GLY A 141 8.06 -10.76 -52.76
C GLY A 141 6.81 -10.35 -51.98
N ASP A 142 6.75 -10.59 -50.66
CA ASP A 142 5.61 -10.21 -49.80
C ASP A 142 5.48 -8.68 -49.60
N GLY A 143 6.41 -7.89 -50.15
CA GLY A 143 6.34 -6.42 -50.17
C GLY A 143 6.94 -5.79 -48.91
N THR A 144 6.20 -4.90 -48.25
CA THR A 144 6.67 -4.22 -47.02
C THR A 144 6.28 -5.03 -45.79
N VAL A 145 7.26 -5.33 -44.96
CA VAL A 145 7.06 -5.99 -43.66
C VAL A 145 6.91 -4.91 -42.58
N GLN A 146 5.85 -5.02 -41.78
CA GLN A 146 5.65 -4.20 -40.60
C GLN A 146 5.91 -5.03 -39.35
N CYS A 147 7.00 -4.72 -38.62
CA CYS A 147 7.22 -5.28 -37.29
C CYS A 147 6.38 -4.50 -36.26
N CYS A 148 5.59 -5.22 -35.47
CA CYS A 148 4.78 -4.64 -34.41
C CYS A 148 5.50 -4.80 -33.06
N PHE A 149 5.48 -3.75 -32.24
CA PHE A 149 5.84 -3.83 -30.83
C PHE A 149 4.56 -3.87 -30.01
N ALA A 150 4.52 -4.71 -28.98
CA ALA A 150 3.53 -4.61 -27.94
C ALA A 150 4.14 -3.86 -26.76
N ILE A 151 3.35 -2.96 -26.20
CA ILE A 151 3.67 -2.31 -24.93
C ILE A 151 2.63 -2.79 -23.94
N SER A 152 3.08 -3.40 -22.85
CA SER A 152 2.21 -3.95 -21.81
C SER A 152 2.63 -3.43 -20.45
N GLY A 153 1.74 -3.56 -19.45
CA GLY A 153 1.99 -3.03 -18.10
C GLY A 153 2.05 -1.51 -18.03
N LEU A 154 1.32 -0.83 -18.92
CA LEU A 154 1.18 0.62 -18.82
C LEU A 154 0.23 0.98 -17.68
N PRO A 155 0.53 2.00 -16.86
CA PRO A 155 -0.40 2.49 -15.86
C PRO A 155 -1.70 2.97 -16.52
N SER A 156 -2.79 3.01 -15.75
CA SER A 156 -4.15 3.30 -16.24
C SER A 156 -4.33 4.69 -16.90
N GLY A 157 -3.32 5.57 -16.81
CA GLY A 157 -3.23 6.86 -17.50
C GLY A 157 -2.34 6.90 -18.76
N GLY A 158 -1.76 5.77 -19.17
CA GLY A 158 -0.74 5.72 -20.22
C GLY A 158 0.60 6.30 -19.75
N LEU A 159 1.57 6.45 -20.68
CA LEU A 159 2.83 7.12 -20.37
C LEU A 159 2.63 8.63 -20.49
N GLY A 160 2.93 9.38 -19.42
CA GLY A 160 2.92 10.84 -19.42
C GLY A 160 4.04 11.49 -20.26
N CYS A 161 4.73 10.70 -21.08
CA CYS A 161 5.82 11.10 -21.97
C CYS A 161 5.70 10.40 -23.33
N ASP A 162 6.29 11.02 -24.36
CA ASP A 162 6.42 10.38 -25.66
C ASP A 162 7.39 9.18 -25.56
N ILE A 163 6.95 8.02 -26.01
CA ILE A 163 7.83 6.87 -26.21
C ILE A 163 8.61 7.09 -27.50
N VAL A 164 9.91 7.34 -27.39
CA VAL A 164 10.80 7.38 -28.55
C VAL A 164 11.46 6.02 -28.71
N VAL A 165 10.84 5.16 -29.52
CA VAL A 165 11.47 3.90 -29.94
C VAL A 165 12.54 4.22 -30.98
N THR A 166 13.81 4.16 -30.57
CA THR A 166 14.92 4.28 -31.51
C THR A 166 15.27 2.90 -32.02
N VAL A 167 14.88 2.59 -33.25
CA VAL A 167 15.31 1.37 -33.94
C VAL A 167 16.78 1.55 -34.34
N GLN A 168 17.70 1.01 -33.54
CA GLN A 168 19.07 0.80 -34.00
C GLN A 168 19.09 -0.50 -34.78
N SER A 169 19.29 -0.44 -36.09
CA SER A 169 19.47 -1.65 -36.88
C SER A 169 20.77 -2.33 -36.47
N LEU A 170 20.68 -3.47 -35.80
CA LEU A 170 21.78 -4.42 -35.67
C LEU A 170 21.46 -5.62 -36.55
N ALA A 171 22.06 -5.69 -37.72
CA ALA A 171 22.07 -6.91 -38.51
C ALA A 171 22.91 -7.95 -37.77
N VAL A 172 22.28 -8.89 -37.06
CA VAL A 172 22.96 -10.09 -36.58
C VAL A 172 22.64 -11.21 -37.57
N GLY A 173 23.58 -11.48 -38.47
CA GLY A 173 23.46 -12.52 -39.48
C GLY A 173 23.20 -13.90 -38.86
N GLY A 174 22.01 -14.42 -39.09
CA GLY A 174 21.62 -15.81 -38.80
C GLY A 174 21.45 -16.67 -40.05
N ALA A 175 21.22 -16.05 -41.22
CA ALA A 175 21.42 -16.64 -42.53
C ALA A 175 22.30 -15.65 -43.32
N MET A 176 23.39 -16.12 -43.91
CA MET A 176 24.45 -15.25 -44.44
C MET A 176 24.14 -14.61 -45.80
N ASP A 177 22.86 -14.35 -46.13
CA ASP A 177 22.45 -13.89 -47.46
C ASP A 177 21.59 -12.62 -47.48
N ALA A 178 20.80 -12.31 -46.45
CA ALA A 178 19.96 -11.10 -46.46
C ALA A 178 20.76 -9.79 -46.32
N THR A 179 20.82 -9.01 -47.39
CA THR A 179 21.60 -7.78 -47.55
C THR A 179 20.69 -6.57 -47.80
N VAL A 180 20.89 -5.48 -47.05
CA VAL A 180 20.18 -4.20 -47.27
C VAL A 180 20.41 -3.71 -48.69
N GLY A 181 19.33 -3.33 -49.38
CA GLY A 181 19.35 -2.85 -50.76
C GLY A 181 19.38 -3.95 -51.82
N SER A 182 19.52 -5.21 -51.43
CA SER A 182 19.30 -6.38 -52.29
C SER A 182 18.01 -7.09 -51.88
N ASP A 183 17.95 -7.57 -50.63
CA ASP A 183 16.89 -8.47 -50.16
C ASP A 183 15.82 -7.72 -49.36
N TYR A 184 16.17 -6.59 -48.74
CA TYR A 184 15.22 -5.70 -48.08
C TYR A 184 15.70 -4.25 -48.12
N ALA A 185 14.78 -3.29 -47.99
CA ALA A 185 15.09 -1.87 -47.88
C ALA A 185 14.45 -1.31 -46.61
N LEU A 186 15.16 -0.42 -45.91
CA LEU A 186 14.60 0.33 -44.80
C LEU A 186 13.76 1.48 -45.36
N LEU A 187 12.48 1.50 -45.02
CA LEU A 187 11.63 2.68 -45.19
C LEU A 187 11.84 3.58 -43.96
N MET A 188 12.32 4.80 -44.20
CA MET A 188 12.40 5.85 -43.17
C MET A 188 11.08 6.58 -43.04
#